data_AF-A0A7S2S3M8-F1
#
_entry.id   AF-A0A7S2S3M8-F1
#
_cell.length_a   1.000
_cell.length_b   1.000
_cell.length_c   1.000
_cell.angle_alpha   90.00
_cell.angle_beta   90.00
_cell.angle_gamma   90.00
#
_symmetry.space_group_name_H-M   'P 1'
#
loop_
_entity.id
_entity.type
_entity.pdbx_description
1 polymer ?
#
loop_
_entity_poly.entity_id
_entity_poly.type
_entity_poly.pdbx_seq_one_letter_code
_entity_poly.pdbx_strand_id
1 'polypeptide(L)'
;MASATLLVRSVARRSMMVGQCIHNMQGAAPSVGAVRFSSYYTPAHEYAKVEGKVATVGITDFAQAALGDIVFVDLPDVGDDFEKGDSFGSVESVKAASDVYCPIGGTIVEVNESLHDDPGSVNLSPEEDAWFIKLEVDDDSELDDLMSAEDYKDHCEKEAH
;
A
#
# COMPACT_ATOMS: atom_id res chain seq x y z
N MET A 1 32.31 -61.42 14.39
CA MET A 1 31.50 -62.56 14.87
C MET A 1 31.40 -62.49 16.39
N ALA A 2 30.26 -62.93 16.94
CA ALA A 2 29.85 -63.00 18.36
C ALA A 2 29.52 -61.62 19.01
N SER A 3 28.26 -61.23 19.24
CA SER A 3 27.15 -61.85 20.01
C SER A 3 27.34 -61.73 21.53
N ALA A 4 26.49 -60.92 22.18
CA ALA A 4 26.15 -61.07 23.60
C ALA A 4 24.79 -60.41 23.90
N THR A 5 23.80 -61.28 24.03
CA THR A 5 22.41 -61.13 24.50
C THR A 5 22.35 -61.02 26.03
N LEU A 6 21.44 -60.20 26.60
CA LEU A 6 20.45 -60.53 27.69
C LEU A 6 19.91 -59.22 28.32
N LEU A 7 18.62 -58.89 28.40
CA LEU A 7 17.41 -59.51 28.99
C LEU A 7 17.05 -58.93 30.38
N VAL A 8 16.01 -58.07 30.36
CA VAL A 8 14.78 -58.10 31.20
C VAL A 8 14.85 -57.74 32.70
N ARG A 9 13.92 -56.85 33.10
CA ARG A 9 12.86 -56.96 34.16
C ARG A 9 12.49 -55.55 34.65
N SER A 10 11.39 -54.95 34.19
CA SER A 10 10.03 -55.01 34.76
C SER A 10 9.96 -54.81 36.28
N VAL A 11 9.48 -53.62 36.71
CA VAL A 11 8.64 -53.43 37.90
C VAL A 11 7.56 -52.40 37.57
N ALA A 12 6.34 -52.71 38.00
CA ALA A 12 5.07 -52.12 37.62
C ALA A 12 4.48 -51.17 38.69
N ARG A 13 3.30 -50.62 38.34
CA ARG A 13 2.23 -50.03 39.18
C ARG A 13 2.36 -48.50 39.37
N ARG A 14 1.30 -47.68 39.33
CA ARG A 14 -0.16 -47.87 39.49
C ARG A 14 -0.83 -46.61 38.90
N SER A 15 -1.82 -46.75 38.01
CA SER A 15 -3.25 -46.43 38.25
C SER A 15 -3.56 -44.99 38.69
N MET A 16 -4.25 -44.21 37.85
CA MET A 16 -5.63 -43.71 38.08
C MET A 16 -6.12 -42.88 36.88
N MET A 17 -7.27 -43.28 36.32
CA MET A 17 -8.13 -42.46 35.45
C MET A 17 -8.68 -41.27 36.23
N VAL A 18 -8.74 -40.07 35.63
CA VAL A 18 -9.88 -39.13 35.65
C VAL A 18 -9.70 -38.14 34.50
N GLY A 19 -10.78 -37.80 33.78
CA GLY A 19 -10.89 -36.45 33.21
C GLY A 19 -11.11 -36.38 31.70
N GLN A 20 -12.33 -36.67 31.28
CA GLN A 20 -12.88 -36.23 30.01
C GLN A 20 -12.82 -34.70 29.91
N CYS A 21 -12.24 -34.15 28.85
CA CYS A 21 -12.46 -32.78 28.41
C CYS A 21 -12.28 -32.72 26.89
N ILE A 22 -13.35 -33.11 26.20
CA ILE A 22 -13.59 -32.78 24.79
C ILE A 22 -13.66 -31.26 24.65
N HIS A 23 -12.52 -30.60 24.41
CA HIS A 23 -12.56 -29.21 23.96
C HIS A 23 -12.87 -29.20 22.48
N ASN A 24 -14.16 -28.98 22.22
CA ASN A 24 -14.69 -28.44 20.98
C ASN A 24 -13.91 -27.17 20.61
N MET A 25 -12.90 -27.31 19.75
CA MET A 25 -12.21 -26.18 19.12
C MET A 25 -12.84 -25.94 17.74
N GLN A 26 -14.10 -25.52 17.74
CA GLN A 26 -14.66 -24.74 16.62
C GLN A 26 -14.43 -23.26 16.95
N GLY A 27 -13.17 -22.84 16.81
CA GLY A 27 -12.86 -21.44 16.63
C GLY A 27 -13.10 -21.12 15.16
N ALA A 28 -14.25 -20.53 14.85
CA ALA A 28 -14.43 -19.83 13.59
C ALA A 28 -13.34 -18.74 13.55
N ALA A 29 -12.41 -18.84 12.61
CA ALA A 29 -11.55 -17.72 12.26
C ALA A 29 -12.48 -16.54 11.91
N PRO A 30 -12.22 -15.32 12.41
CA PRO A 30 -12.95 -14.17 11.90
C PRO A 30 -12.65 -14.11 10.41
N SER A 31 -13.70 -14.20 9.58
CA SER A 31 -13.57 -13.81 8.18
C SER A 31 -13.10 -12.36 8.21
N VAL A 32 -11.83 -12.12 7.85
CA VAL A 32 -11.34 -10.78 7.55
C VAL A 32 -12.29 -10.27 6.47
N GLY A 33 -13.22 -9.38 6.87
CA GLY A 33 -14.11 -8.74 5.92
C GLY A 33 -13.22 -8.11 4.87
N ALA A 34 -13.46 -8.42 3.60
CA ALA A 34 -12.66 -7.89 2.50
C ALA A 34 -12.57 -6.36 2.66
N VAL A 35 -11.38 -5.86 2.97
CA VAL A 35 -11.10 -4.43 2.97
C VAL A 35 -11.35 -3.95 1.55
N ARG A 36 -12.23 -2.96 1.40
CA ARG A 36 -12.58 -2.40 0.10
C ARG A 36 -11.73 -1.16 -0.08
N PHE A 37 -10.80 -1.24 -1.02
CA PHE A 37 -10.06 -0.09 -1.52
C PHE A 37 -10.70 0.40 -2.80
N SER A 38 -10.67 1.70 -3.04
CA SER A 38 -11.08 2.32 -4.30
C SER A 38 -9.91 3.14 -4.86
N SER A 39 -9.61 2.99 -6.14
CA SER A 39 -8.56 3.76 -6.81
C SER A 39 -9.18 4.80 -7.76
N TYR A 40 -8.67 6.02 -7.66
CA TYR A 40 -9.09 7.18 -8.44
C TYR A 40 -7.86 7.81 -9.09
N TYR A 41 -8.07 8.54 -10.18
CA TYR A 41 -6.99 9.12 -10.97
C TYR A 41 -7.31 10.55 -11.39
N THR A 42 -6.27 11.34 -11.64
CA THR A 42 -6.38 12.69 -12.18
C THR A 42 -5.98 12.72 -13.66
N PRO A 43 -6.43 13.75 -14.42
CA PRO A 43 -5.90 14.02 -15.75
C PRO A 43 -4.39 14.35 -15.77
N ALA A 44 -3.81 14.77 -14.63
CA ALA A 44 -2.40 15.09 -14.47
C ALA A 44 -1.54 13.86 -14.07
N HIS A 45 -2.13 12.66 -14.09
CA HIS A 45 -1.46 11.38 -13.86
C HIS A 45 -0.97 11.18 -12.41
N GLU A 46 -1.74 11.69 -11.44
CA GLU A 46 -1.70 11.22 -10.06
C GLU A 46 -2.79 10.18 -9.79
N TYR A 47 -2.58 9.35 -8.77
CA TYR A 47 -3.58 8.43 -8.26
C TYR A 47 -3.91 8.72 -6.78
N ALA A 48 -5.13 8.34 -6.37
CA ALA A 48 -5.54 8.27 -4.98
C ALA A 48 -6.18 6.90 -4.71
N LYS A 49 -5.55 6.09 -3.86
CA LYS A 49 -6.06 4.80 -3.38
C LYS A 49 -6.65 4.99 -1.99
N VAL A 50 -7.97 4.95 -1.90
CA VAL A 50 -8.74 5.26 -0.69
C VAL A 50 -9.07 3.99 0.09
N GLU A 51 -8.72 3.98 1.38
CA GLU A 51 -9.11 2.97 2.36
C GLU A 51 -9.77 3.66 3.57
N GLY A 52 -11.10 3.67 3.60
CA GLY A 52 -11.84 4.40 4.63
C GLY A 52 -11.62 5.90 4.47
N LYS A 53 -10.99 6.53 5.47
CA LYS A 53 -10.69 7.98 5.49
C LYS A 53 -9.26 8.32 5.06
N VAL A 54 -8.44 7.32 4.70
CA VAL A 54 -7.05 7.55 4.32
C VAL A 54 -6.90 7.32 2.83
N ALA A 55 -6.34 8.30 2.13
CA ALA A 55 -5.95 8.17 0.74
C ALA A 55 -4.44 8.06 0.64
N THR A 56 -3.96 7.02 -0.05
CA THR A 56 -2.57 6.89 -0.46
C THR A 56 -2.42 7.50 -1.85
N VAL A 57 -1.50 8.44 -2.00
CA VAL A 57 -1.32 9.26 -3.21
C VAL A 57 0.10 9.09 -3.76
N GLY A 58 0.22 9.14 -5.09
CA GLY A 58 1.47 9.13 -5.83
C GLY A 58 1.23 9.42 -7.31
N ILE A 59 2.26 9.21 -8.13
CA ILE A 59 2.14 9.33 -9.60
C ILE A 59 1.89 7.95 -10.23
N THR A 60 1.30 7.92 -11.42
CA THR A 60 0.99 6.66 -12.12
C THR A 60 2.18 6.09 -12.89
N ASP A 61 2.04 4.85 -13.39
CA ASP A 61 2.99 4.24 -14.32
C ASP A 61 3.19 5.06 -15.60
N PHE A 62 2.12 5.68 -16.11
CA PHE A 62 2.20 6.55 -17.28
C PHE A 62 3.07 7.78 -17.00
N ALA A 63 2.89 8.42 -15.84
CA ALA A 63 3.66 9.59 -15.44
C ALA A 63 5.16 9.30 -15.32
N GLN A 64 5.53 8.24 -14.59
CA GLN A 64 6.94 7.90 -14.42
C GLN A 64 7.60 7.54 -15.77
N ALA A 65 6.88 6.85 -16.66
CA ALA A 65 7.39 6.48 -17.97
C ALA A 65 7.65 7.72 -18.85
N ALA A 66 6.78 8.72 -18.76
CA ALA A 66 6.94 10.00 -19.46
C ALA A 66 8.13 10.81 -18.92
N LEU A 67 8.34 10.82 -17.60
CA LEU A 67 9.46 11.51 -16.95
C LEU A 67 10.81 10.81 -17.21
N GLY A 68 10.82 9.48 -17.31
CA GLY A 68 12.03 8.66 -17.41
C GLY A 68 12.68 8.43 -16.04
N ASP A 69 13.99 8.22 -16.03
CA ASP A 69 14.74 7.86 -14.82
C ASP A 69 14.62 8.95 -13.73
N ILE A 70 13.86 8.65 -12.67
CA ILE A 70 13.64 9.54 -11.53
C ILE A 70 14.88 9.55 -10.65
N VAL A 71 15.32 10.75 -10.29
CA VAL A 71 16.55 10.98 -9.52
C VAL A 71 16.31 11.77 -8.23
N PHE A 72 15.12 12.36 -8.07
CA PHE A 72 14.76 13.11 -6.88
C PHE A 72 13.23 13.17 -6.70
N VAL A 73 12.77 13.13 -5.46
CA VAL A 73 11.38 13.33 -5.06
C VAL A 73 11.37 14.26 -3.85
N ASP A 74 10.66 15.38 -3.95
CA ASP A 74 10.42 16.33 -2.87
C ASP A 74 9.02 16.09 -2.29
N LEU A 75 8.93 15.92 -0.97
CA LEU A 75 7.71 15.57 -0.25
C LEU A 75 7.46 16.57 0.90
N PRO A 76 6.20 16.80 1.28
CA PRO A 76 5.83 17.72 2.36
C PRO A 76 6.12 17.10 3.73
N ASP A 77 5.79 17.81 4.80
CA ASP A 77 5.89 17.30 6.16
C ASP A 77 4.56 16.67 6.63
N VAL A 78 4.65 15.71 7.55
CA VAL A 78 3.45 15.18 8.22
C VAL A 78 2.79 16.27 9.05
N GLY A 79 1.48 16.44 8.87
CA GLY A 79 0.66 17.47 9.50
C GLY A 79 0.43 18.71 8.63
N ASP A 80 1.01 18.78 7.44
CA ASP A 80 0.66 19.82 6.46
C ASP A 80 -0.75 19.60 5.92
N ASP A 81 -1.46 20.69 5.63
CA ASP A 81 -2.82 20.71 5.09
C ASP A 81 -2.80 21.23 3.65
N PHE A 82 -3.50 20.54 2.73
CA PHE A 82 -3.59 20.93 1.33
C PHE A 82 -5.04 20.85 0.83
N GLU A 83 -5.42 21.79 -0.04
CA GLU A 83 -6.67 21.73 -0.78
C GLU A 83 -6.51 20.90 -2.06
N LYS A 84 -7.63 20.43 -2.63
CA LYS A 84 -7.62 19.75 -3.93
C LYS A 84 -6.97 20.61 -5.01
N GLY A 85 -6.00 20.04 -5.71
CA GLY A 85 -5.26 20.70 -6.78
C GLY A 85 -4.09 21.56 -6.30
N ASP A 86 -3.85 21.68 -4.99
CA ASP A 86 -2.60 22.26 -4.49
C ASP A 86 -1.42 21.35 -4.83
N SER A 87 -0.25 21.95 -5.08
CA SER A 87 0.99 21.20 -5.20
C SER A 87 1.53 20.86 -3.81
N PHE A 88 1.78 19.58 -3.56
CA PHE A 88 2.35 19.12 -2.30
C PHE A 88 3.83 18.73 -2.39
N GLY A 89 4.36 18.56 -3.61
CA GLY A 89 5.72 18.09 -3.84
C GLY A 89 6.12 18.15 -5.31
N SER A 90 7.30 17.62 -5.62
CA SER A 90 7.81 17.58 -6.98
C SER A 90 8.64 16.31 -7.26
N VAL A 91 8.70 15.91 -8.52
CA VAL A 91 9.48 14.77 -9.00
C VAL A 91 10.44 15.25 -10.07
N GLU A 92 11.71 14.92 -9.93
CA GLU A 92 12.73 15.25 -10.93
C GLU A 92 13.36 14.00 -11.54
N SER A 93 13.53 14.06 -12.85
CA SER A 93 14.26 13.11 -13.66
C SER A 93 15.47 13.78 -14.30
N VAL A 94 16.29 13.00 -15.01
CA VAL A 94 17.38 13.55 -15.84
C VAL A 94 16.88 14.36 -17.05
N LYS A 95 15.57 14.40 -17.30
CA LYS A 95 14.95 15.06 -18.46
C LYS A 95 14.05 16.22 -18.08
N ALA A 96 13.35 16.15 -16.96
CA ALA A 96 12.31 17.09 -16.57
C ALA A 96 12.17 17.16 -15.04
N ALA A 97 11.55 18.23 -14.57
CA ALA A 97 11.00 18.35 -13.23
C ALA A 97 9.50 18.62 -13.36
N SER A 98 8.68 17.98 -12.54
CA SER A 98 7.23 18.17 -12.51
C SER A 98 6.76 18.31 -11.08
N ASP A 99 5.93 19.32 -10.83
CA ASP A 99 5.15 19.40 -9.60
C ASP A 99 4.13 18.26 -9.57
N VAL A 100 3.74 17.86 -8.36
CA VAL A 100 2.73 16.84 -8.10
C VAL A 100 1.62 17.46 -7.25
N TYR A 101 0.38 17.18 -7.65
CA TYR A 101 -0.81 17.86 -7.11
C TYR A 101 -1.69 16.92 -6.29
N CYS A 102 -2.32 17.45 -5.25
CA CYS A 102 -3.27 16.73 -4.41
C CYS A 102 -4.54 16.37 -5.21
N PRO A 103 -4.87 15.07 -5.38
CA PRO A 103 -6.11 14.68 -6.07
C PRO A 103 -7.37 15.10 -5.28
N ILE A 104 -7.23 15.19 -3.96
CA ILE A 104 -8.27 15.56 -2.98
C ILE A 104 -7.61 16.31 -1.83
N GLY A 105 -8.39 17.13 -1.13
CA GLY A 105 -7.95 17.87 0.05
C GLY A 105 -7.86 17.01 1.31
N GLY A 106 -6.93 17.40 2.19
CA GLY A 106 -6.74 16.74 3.47
C GLY A 106 -5.44 17.09 4.18
N THR A 107 -5.26 16.49 5.36
CA THR A 107 -4.04 16.62 6.17
C THR A 107 -3.11 15.43 5.92
N ILE A 108 -1.82 15.68 5.70
CA ILE A 108 -0.81 14.63 5.55
C ILE A 108 -0.64 13.86 6.87
N VAL A 109 -0.83 12.55 6.84
CA VAL A 109 -0.68 11.65 8.00
C VAL A 109 0.57 10.77 7.90
N GLU A 110 1.12 10.56 6.71
CA GLU A 110 2.31 9.76 6.47
C GLU A 110 3.01 10.21 5.19
N VAL A 111 4.35 10.15 5.16
CA VAL A 111 5.17 10.40 3.97
C VAL A 111 6.12 9.25 3.76
N ASN A 112 6.41 8.91 2.50
CA ASN A 112 7.33 7.82 2.17
C ASN A 112 8.77 8.32 2.17
N GLU A 113 9.37 8.39 3.35
CA GLU A 113 10.76 8.84 3.54
C GLU A 113 11.78 8.00 2.73
N SER A 114 11.43 6.77 2.31
CA SER A 114 12.34 5.93 1.53
C SER A 114 12.67 6.51 0.15
N LEU A 115 11.79 7.37 -0.40
CA LEU A 115 12.01 7.99 -1.71
C LEU A 115 13.13 9.02 -1.73
N HIS A 116 13.55 9.53 -0.56
CA HIS A 116 14.73 10.40 -0.44
C HIS A 116 16.02 9.63 -0.75
N ASP A 117 16.10 8.36 -0.32
CA ASP A 117 17.28 7.52 -0.48
C ASP A 117 17.22 6.66 -1.75
N ASP A 118 16.01 6.26 -2.18
CA ASP A 118 15.78 5.44 -3.38
C ASP A 118 14.66 6.00 -4.28
N PRO A 119 14.88 7.17 -4.91
CA PRO A 119 13.90 7.80 -5.81
C PRO A 119 13.63 6.96 -7.07
N GLY A 120 14.56 6.08 -7.46
CA GLY A 120 14.39 5.19 -8.63
C GLY A 120 13.33 4.10 -8.41
N SER A 121 12.93 3.83 -7.18
CA SER A 121 11.82 2.93 -6.86
C SER A 121 10.49 3.39 -7.49
N VAL A 122 10.31 4.70 -7.71
CA VAL A 122 9.15 5.26 -8.43
C VAL A 122 9.04 4.70 -9.85
N ASN A 123 10.16 4.46 -10.54
CA ASN A 123 10.13 3.83 -11.87
C ASN A 123 9.77 2.34 -11.83
N LEU A 124 9.88 1.67 -10.68
CA LEU A 124 9.68 0.23 -10.54
C LEU A 124 8.30 -0.14 -9.99
N SER A 125 7.75 0.68 -9.09
CA SER A 125 6.51 0.36 -8.35
C SER A 125 5.71 1.62 -7.97
N PRO A 126 5.38 2.50 -8.95
CA PRO A 126 4.81 3.83 -8.71
C PRO A 126 3.48 3.80 -7.93
N GLU A 127 2.63 2.79 -8.20
CA GLU A 127 1.29 2.66 -7.60
C GLU A 127 1.23 1.64 -6.44
N GLU A 128 2.39 1.11 -6.03
CA GLU A 128 2.51 0.09 -4.99
C GLU A 128 3.45 0.57 -3.86
N ASP A 129 4.72 0.15 -3.87
CA ASP A 129 5.66 0.43 -2.79
C ASP A 129 6.20 1.87 -2.82
N ALA A 130 6.14 2.56 -3.96
CA ALA A 130 6.66 3.91 -4.15
C ALA A 130 5.58 5.00 -4.10
N TRP A 131 4.58 4.82 -3.22
CA TRP A 131 3.61 5.85 -2.88
C TRP A 131 4.30 7.07 -2.24
N PHE A 132 3.73 8.27 -2.34
CA PHE A 132 4.40 9.51 -1.95
C PHE A 132 3.94 9.96 -0.57
N ILE A 133 2.64 10.12 -0.42
CA ILE A 133 2.00 10.60 0.81
C ILE A 133 0.77 9.75 1.13
N LYS A 134 0.37 9.78 2.40
CA LYS A 134 -0.98 9.44 2.82
C LYS A 134 -1.60 10.65 3.49
N LEU A 135 -2.85 10.91 3.18
CA LEU A 135 -3.62 12.00 3.78
C LEU A 135 -4.92 11.48 4.40
N GLU A 136 -5.39 12.14 5.44
CA GLU A 136 -6.76 12.00 5.94
C GLU A 136 -7.68 12.89 5.11
N VAL A 137 -8.70 12.29 4.50
CA VAL A 137 -9.62 12.97 3.57
C VAL A 137 -10.59 13.88 4.33
N ASP A 138 -10.64 15.15 3.92
CA ASP A 138 -11.53 16.15 4.50
C ASP A 138 -12.96 16.08 3.93
N ASP A 139 -13.08 15.96 2.60
CA ASP A 139 -14.36 15.91 1.88
C ASP A 139 -14.39 14.77 0.85
N ASP A 140 -15.08 13.68 1.20
CA ASP A 140 -15.23 12.50 0.34
C ASP A 140 -15.94 12.82 -1.00
N SER A 141 -16.69 13.92 -1.10
CA SER A 141 -17.39 14.29 -2.34
C SER A 141 -16.45 14.71 -3.46
N GLU A 142 -15.21 15.10 -3.13
CA GLU A 142 -14.20 15.45 -4.13
C GLU A 142 -13.76 14.25 -4.99
N LEU A 143 -13.98 13.03 -4.51
CA LEU A 143 -13.71 11.78 -5.23
C LEU A 143 -14.62 11.61 -6.45
N ASP A 144 -15.82 12.21 -6.44
CA ASP A 144 -16.80 12.08 -7.54
C ASP A 144 -16.32 12.79 -8.83
N ASP A 145 -15.39 13.72 -8.71
CA ASP A 145 -14.78 14.44 -9.84
C ASP A 145 -13.56 13.71 -10.42
N LEU A 146 -13.06 12.66 -9.74
CA LEU A 146 -11.89 11.92 -10.17
C LEU A 146 -12.25 10.82 -11.16
N MET A 147 -11.26 10.42 -11.96
CA MET A 147 -11.42 9.40 -12.98
C MET A 147 -11.40 8.02 -12.35
N SER A 148 -12.26 7.12 -12.85
CA SER A 148 -12.13 5.70 -12.58
C SER A 148 -10.90 5.12 -13.29
N ALA A 149 -10.48 3.92 -12.91
CA ALA A 149 -9.39 3.21 -13.62
C ALA A 149 -9.70 2.99 -15.11
N GLU A 150 -10.97 2.77 -15.47
CA GLU A 150 -11.40 2.59 -16.86
C GLU A 150 -11.29 3.92 -17.63
N ASP A 151 -11.79 5.02 -17.05
CA ASP A 151 -11.72 6.34 -17.67
C ASP A 151 -10.27 6.82 -17.82
N TYR A 152 -9.42 6.57 -16.82
CA TYR A 152 -8.01 6.95 -16.85
C TYR A 152 -7.23 6.18 -17.91
N LYS A 153 -7.52 4.90 -18.08
CA LYS A 153 -6.94 4.10 -19.17
C LYS A 153 -7.30 4.69 -20.54
N ASP A 154 -8.58 5.01 -20.75
CA ASP A 154 -9.05 5.66 -21.98
C ASP A 154 -8.42 7.05 -22.20
N HIS A 155 -8.10 7.77 -21.12
CA HIS A 155 -7.37 9.05 -21.17
C HIS A 155 -5.94 8.85 -21.66
N CYS A 156 -5.20 7.91 -21.05
CA CYS A 156 -3.81 7.60 -21.44
C CYS A 156 -3.71 7.12 -22.90
N GLU A 157 -4.66 6.31 -23.37
CA GLU A 157 -4.70 5.86 -24.76
C GLU A 157 -4.87 7.03 -25.75
N LYS A 158 -5.62 8.07 -25.38
CA LYS A 158 -5.82 9.26 -26.22
C LYS A 158 -4.61 10.17 -26.26
N GLU A 159 -3.87 10.30 -25.17
CA GLU A 159 -2.67 11.13 -25.12
C GLU A 159 -1.44 10.48 -25.79
N ALA A 160 -1.41 9.15 -25.86
CA ALA A 160 -0.36 8.40 -26.55
C ALA A 160 -0.42 8.48 -28.09
N HIS A 161 -1.42 9.17 -28.66
CA HIS A 161 -1.70 9.24 -30.10
C HIS A 161 -1.65 10.67 -30.65
#